data_AF-A0A091BTI4-F1
#
_entry.id   AF-A0A091BTI4-F1
#
_cell.length_a   1.000
_cell.length_b   1.000
_cell.length_c   1.000
_cell.angle_alpha   90.00
_cell.angle_beta   90.00
_cell.angle_gamma   90.00
#
_symmetry.space_group_name_H-M   'P 1'
#
loop_
_entity.id
_entity.type
_entity.pdbx_description
1 polymer ?
#
loop_
_entity_poly.entity_id
_entity_poly.type
_entity_poly.pdbx_seq_one_letter_code
_entity_poly.pdbx_strand_id
1 'polypeptide(L)'
;MFTETFKNVLNHEGVVSIMSWGEEMPHVTCTWNSYLVLKGDNRILLPVAGMHSTEKDLKVNPNLILTCGARQVEGFNGYQGTGG
;
A
#
# COMPACT_ATOMS: atom_id res chain seq x y z
N MET A 1 13.76 2.52 -3.13
CA MET A 1 14.22 1.29 -2.47
C MET A 1 13.38 1.12 -1.20
N PHE A 2 12.89 -0.07 -0.90
CA PHE A 2 12.16 -0.33 0.33
C PHE A 2 13.07 -0.17 1.56
N THR A 3 12.63 0.64 2.51
CA THR A 3 13.37 0.86 3.77
C THR A 3 13.17 -0.31 4.73
N GLU A 4 14.06 -0.44 5.71
CA GLU A 4 13.91 -1.43 6.76
C GLU A 4 12.64 -1.19 7.59
N THR A 5 12.34 0.07 7.88
CA THR A 5 11.09 0.46 8.57
C THR A 5 9.86 0.00 7.80
N PHE A 6 9.82 0.16 6.48
CA PHE A 6 8.72 -0.33 5.66
C PHE A 6 8.59 -1.85 5.72
N LYS A 7 9.70 -2.59 5.60
CA LYS A 7 9.69 -4.06 5.73
C LYS A 7 9.19 -4.49 7.11
N ASN A 8 9.57 -3.80 8.18
CA ASN A 8 9.08 -4.05 9.53
C ASN A 8 7.57 -3.78 9.67
N VAL A 9 7.04 -2.74 9.03
CA VAL A 9 5.59 -2.49 9.00
C VAL A 9 4.85 -3.68 8.40
N LEU A 10 5.35 -4.27 7.31
CA LEU A 10 4.72 -5.41 6.65
C LEU A 10 4.76 -6.71 7.48
N ASN A 11 5.63 -6.81 8.48
CA ASN A 11 5.67 -7.96 9.41
C ASN A 11 4.53 -7.96 10.43
N HIS A 12 3.72 -6.90 10.48
CA HIS A 12 2.54 -6.80 11.33
C HIS A 12 1.28 -6.69 10.47
N GLU A 13 0.22 -7.40 10.87
CA GLU A 13 -1.03 -7.34 10.13
C GLU A 13 -1.67 -5.94 10.19
N GLY A 14 -2.22 -5.51 9.07
CA GLY A 14 -2.76 -4.17 8.89
C GLY A 14 -3.43 -4.00 7.54
N VAL A 15 -4.36 -3.05 7.47
CA VAL A 15 -5.02 -2.68 6.21
C VAL A 15 -4.06 -1.85 5.37
N VAL A 16 -3.99 -2.17 4.09
CA VAL A 16 -3.31 -1.39 3.06
C VAL A 16 -4.38 -0.68 2.23
N SER A 17 -4.37 0.64 2.19
CA SER A 17 -5.24 1.41 1.32
C SER A 17 -4.57 1.63 -0.03
N ILE A 18 -5.35 1.53 -1.11
CA ILE A 18 -4.91 1.76 -2.49
C ILE A 18 -5.87 2.80 -3.09
N MET A 19 -5.34 3.97 -3.41
CA MET A 19 -6.05 5.04 -4.09
C MET A 19 -5.60 5.12 -5.55
N SER A 20 -6.55 5.02 -6.47
CA SER A 20 -6.36 5.23 -7.90
C SER A 20 -7.23 6.37 -8.41
N TRP A 21 -6.84 6.97 -9.52
CA TRP A 21 -7.63 8.02 -10.18
C TRP A 21 -7.36 8.02 -11.66
N GLY A 22 -8.42 8.06 -12.47
CA GLY A 22 -8.36 8.21 -13.92
C GLY A 22 -9.42 9.18 -14.46
N GLU A 23 -10.62 9.16 -13.90
CA GLU A 23 -11.72 10.11 -14.18
C GLU A 23 -11.86 11.17 -13.06
N GLU A 24 -12.95 11.95 -13.03
CA GLU A 24 -13.10 13.10 -12.12
C GLU A 24 -13.04 12.76 -10.62
N MET A 25 -13.40 11.54 -10.21
CA MET A 25 -13.42 11.13 -8.80
C MET A 25 -12.46 9.96 -8.53
N PRO A 26 -11.60 10.03 -7.49
CA PRO A 26 -10.70 8.94 -7.14
C PRO A 26 -11.47 7.73 -6.58
N HIS A 27 -10.93 6.54 -6.80
CA HIS A 27 -11.41 5.30 -6.19
C HIS A 27 -10.44 4.85 -5.09
N VAL A 28 -10.99 4.26 -4.03
CA VAL A 28 -10.21 3.66 -2.95
C VAL A 28 -10.65 2.22 -2.75
N THR A 29 -9.68 1.32 -2.68
CA THR A 29 -9.86 -0.08 -2.30
C THR A 29 -8.80 -0.47 -1.27
N CYS A 30 -8.93 -1.65 -0.68
CA CYS A 30 -8.03 -2.10 0.38
C CYS A 30 -7.56 -3.53 0.14
N THR A 31 -6.39 -3.84 0.70
CA THR A 31 -5.87 -5.20 0.89
C THR A 31 -5.21 -5.29 2.27
N TRP A 32 -4.41 -6.33 2.51
CA TRP A 32 -3.73 -6.59 3.78
C TRP A 32 -2.21 -6.54 3.63
N ASN A 33 -1.50 -6.15 4.69
CA ASN A 33 -0.03 -6.17 4.74
C ASN A 33 0.49 -7.57 4.40
N SER A 34 -0.14 -8.61 4.96
CA SER A 34 0.22 -10.01 4.74
C SER A 34 0.01 -10.49 3.30
N TYR A 35 -0.70 -9.72 2.46
CA TYR A 35 -0.96 -10.06 1.06
C TYR A 35 0.07 -9.43 0.10
N LEU A 36 0.87 -8.49 0.58
CA LEU A 36 1.90 -7.84 -0.24
C LEU A 36 3.10 -8.76 -0.43
N VAL A 37 3.49 -9.00 -1.67
CA VAL A 37 4.70 -9.77 -2.01
C VAL A 37 5.76 -8.85 -2.58
N LEU A 38 6.84 -8.64 -1.83
CA LEU A 38 7.99 -7.87 -2.31
C LEU A 38 8.79 -8.67 -3.34
N LYS A 39 9.11 -8.04 -4.48
CA LYS A 39 9.95 -8.61 -5.55
C LYS A 39 11.15 -7.72 -5.81
N GLY A 40 12.27 -8.06 -5.16
CA GLY A 40 13.44 -7.18 -5.08
C GLY A 40 13.14 -5.97 -4.18
N ASP A 41 13.85 -4.86 -4.41
CA ASP A 41 13.82 -3.72 -3.49
C ASP A 41 12.92 -2.55 -3.93
N ASN A 42 12.11 -2.74 -4.98
CA ASN A 42 11.29 -1.66 -5.55
C ASN A 42 9.96 -2.11 -6.20
N ARG A 43 9.59 -3.39 -6.13
CA ARG A 43 8.32 -3.88 -6.68
C ARG A 43 7.51 -4.61 -5.62
N ILE A 44 6.22 -4.32 -5.59
CA ILE A 44 5.22 -5.00 -4.77
C ILE A 44 4.25 -5.69 -5.72
N LEU A 45 3.97 -6.97 -5.49
CA LEU A 45 2.87 -7.68 -6.13
C LEU A 45 1.70 -7.75 -5.14
N LEU A 46 0.50 -7.50 -5.64
CA LEU A 46 -0.74 -7.53 -4.87
C LEU A 46 -1.69 -8.55 -5.51
N PRO A 47 -2.36 -9.40 -4.73
CA PRO A 47 -3.46 -10.21 -5.25
C PRO A 47 -4.64 -9.30 -5.60
N VAL A 48 -5.17 -9.44 -6.81
CA VAL A 48 -6.28 -8.62 -7.31
C VAL A 48 -7.52 -9.49 -7.46
N ALA A 49 -8.55 -9.16 -6.69
CA ALA A 49 -9.90 -9.68 -6.86
C ALA A 49 -10.90 -8.52 -6.73
N GLY A 50 -11.70 -8.26 -7.76
CA GLY A 50 -12.76 -7.24 -7.73
C GLY A 50 -12.32 -5.77 -7.87
N MET A 51 -11.03 -5.48 -8.07
CA MET A 51 -10.51 -4.10 -8.22
C MET A 51 -10.78 -3.49 -9.62
N HIS A 52 -12.00 -3.64 -10.15
CA HIS A 52 -12.35 -3.22 -11.51
C HIS A 52 -12.24 -1.70 -11.73
N SER A 53 -12.63 -0.89 -10.75
CA SER A 53 -12.49 0.57 -10.83
C SER A 53 -11.02 0.99 -10.86
N THR A 54 -10.18 0.36 -10.04
CA THR A 54 -8.72 0.57 -10.06
C THR A 54 -8.11 0.17 -11.39
N GLU A 55 -8.52 -0.97 -11.97
CA GLU A 55 -8.05 -1.38 -13.29
C GLU A 55 -8.44 -0.37 -14.38
N LYS A 56 -9.65 0.20 -14.32
CA LYS A 56 -10.11 1.26 -15.24
C LYS A 56 -9.28 2.53 -15.07
N ASP A 57 -9.05 2.98 -13.83
CA ASP A 57 -8.25 4.18 -13.53
C ASP A 57 -6.81 4.04 -14.06
N LEU A 58 -6.18 2.88 -13.84
CA LEU A 58 -4.80 2.62 -14.24
C LEU A 58 -4.57 2.61 -15.75
N LYS A 59 -5.62 2.41 -16.56
CA LYS A 59 -5.56 2.55 -18.03
C LYS A 59 -5.44 4.01 -18.47
N VAL A 60 -5.90 4.96 -17.64
CA VAL A 60 -5.83 6.40 -17.91
C VAL A 60 -4.61 7.02 -17.23
N ASN A 61 -4.36 6.66 -15.98
CA ASN A 61 -3.22 7.13 -15.20
C ASN A 61 -2.57 5.95 -14.47
N PRO A 62 -1.35 5.54 -14.83
CA PRO A 62 -0.69 4.37 -14.27
C PRO A 62 -0.15 4.59 -12.84
N ASN A 63 -0.34 5.78 -12.26
CA ASN A 63 0.08 6.08 -10.90
C ASN A 63 -1.06 5.82 -9.91
N LEU A 64 -0.69 5.33 -8.72
CA LEU A 64 -1.57 5.14 -7.58
C LEU A 64 -0.84 5.56 -6.30
N ILE A 65 -1.59 5.74 -5.21
CA ILE A 65 -1.02 5.91 -3.87
C ILE A 65 -1.40 4.68 -3.05
N LEU A 66 -0.41 4.11 -2.38
CA LEU A 66 -0.60 3.04 -1.41
C LEU A 66 -0.19 3.56 -0.05
N THR A 67 -1.04 3.33 0.96
CA THR A 67 -0.70 3.62 2.35
C THR A 67 -0.82 2.38 3.22
N CYS A 68 0.10 2.24 4.17
CA CYS A 68 0.11 1.12 5.11
C CYS A 68 0.73 1.55 6.44
N GLY A 69 0.47 0.81 7.51
CA GLY A 69 1.03 1.12 8.81
C GLY A 69 0.94 -0.03 9.80
N ALA A 70 1.71 0.09 10.86
CA ALA A 70 1.76 -0.83 11.98
C ALA A 70 1.99 -0.06 13.28
N ARG A 71 1.13 -0.30 14.28
CA ARG A 71 1.25 0.34 15.61
C ARG A 71 2.49 -0.13 16.38
N GLN A 72 3.03 -1.30 16.02
CA GLN A 72 4.13 -1.99 16.67
C GLN A 72 5.51 -1.49 16.21
N VAL A 73 5.55 -0.69 15.15
CA VAL A 73 6.80 -0.17 14.58
C VAL A 73 6.96 1.27 15.03
N GLU A 74 8.08 1.58 15.68
CA GLU A 74 8.42 2.93 16.11
C GLU A 74 8.62 3.86 14.92
N GLY A 75 7.98 5.03 14.97
CA GLY A 75 8.07 6.07 13.96
C GLY A 75 9.35 6.89 14.06
N PHE A 76 9.58 7.75 13.07
CA PHE A 76 10.78 8.59 12.97
C PHE A 76 10.97 9.58 14.15
N ASN A 77 9.92 9.82 14.92
CA ASN A 77 9.88 10.74 16.06
C ASN A 77 10.07 10.03 17.42
N GLY A 78 10.38 8.73 17.43
CA GLY A 78 10.56 7.94 18.65
C GLY A 78 9.26 7.53 19.35
N TYR A 79 8.10 7.76 18.72
CA TYR A 79 6.80 7.31 19.24
C TYR A 79 6.39 6.00 18.56
N GLN A 80 5.66 5.16 19.30
CA GLN A 80 5.11 3.92 18.76
C GLN A 80 4.03 4.21 17.72
N GLY A 81 4.10 3.49 16.60
CA GLY A 81 3.22 3.63 15.46
C GLY A 81 3.90 4.28 14.27
N THR A 82 3.97 3.53 13.18
CA THR A 82 4.45 4.00 11.88
C THR A 82 3.37 3.75 10.85
N GLY A 83 3.08 4.75 10.04
CA GLY A 83 2.21 4.62 8.89
C GLY A 83 2.40 5.78 7.94
N GLY A 84 2.04 5.57 6.68
CA GLY A 84 2.18 6.55 5.61
C GLY A 84 1.60 6.03 4.32
#